data_AF-A0A918WNL5-F1
#
_entry.id   AF-A0A918WNL5-F1
#
_cell.length_a   1.000
_cell.length_b   1.000
_cell.length_c   1.000
_cell.angle_alpha   90.00
_cell.angle_beta   90.00
_cell.angle_gamma   90.00
#
_symmetry.space_group_name_H-M   'P 1'
#
loop_
_entity.id
_entity.type
_entity.pdbx_description
1 polymer ?
#
loop_
_entity_poly.entity_id
_entity_poly.type
_entity_poly.pdbx_seq_one_letter_code
_entity_poly.pdbx_strand_id
1 'polypeptide(L)'
;MPLAPTDEFFFNTHIRGNQYDVQLAALANGGFVASWTDAGEHPGDASDNAVRLQVFAADGRMIGPERLVNTTTEGRQEHGDVVALKGGGFMVVWDDYSSGMADVRGQAFSADGKKQGAEVVLNSATEGMQFLAHVHPLLDGGFVVTWDDREQRNPLVLQRYDAKGQAVGENLQIVNHATGAEIVDMGDAGLLILSSEYGRRLSILSPTGTVETLDLAPFATANLVVSEKTAARLSDGSIMVVARLADSFFGGSDVVQLRLGADGQPLGDWTQVNRPEVTHSTATDNLEPSILALDDGGYLVVWREMAQTRLSNGSLITALSEIRAQRFDAAGQAVGAQNLVNQSTEFNQVGPAAINLADGRTVIAWSDGSHQNGDPDYNGITGRIFDYRTKAVDVTGTRGADSFLGTDWKDSLMGLGGGDDLSGGRGGDRLIGGKGADLLTGGAGRDDFIYASAKDAKGDLIVDFQPGLDDFDLRSLMPGGAFIGAKVFGKTAGEVRYVKATGLLQGDVNGDGRADWSLTIVNKAALSVADFMF
;
A
#
# COMPACT_ATOMS: atom_id res chain seq x y z
N MET A 1 10.59 -16.72 8.49
CA MET A 1 9.13 -16.79 8.68
C MET A 1 8.69 -15.37 8.98
N PRO A 2 7.64 -14.82 8.34
CA PRO A 2 7.12 -13.51 8.77
C PRO A 2 6.82 -13.53 10.26
N LEU A 3 6.85 -12.36 10.90
CA LEU A 3 6.18 -12.21 12.19
C LEU A 3 4.70 -12.55 12.01
N ALA A 4 4.01 -12.94 13.09
CA ALA A 4 2.59 -13.24 13.00
C ALA A 4 1.85 -12.03 12.42
N PRO A 5 1.06 -12.20 11.33
CA PRO A 5 0.27 -11.11 10.78
C PRO A 5 -0.74 -10.56 11.78
N THR A 6 -1.20 -9.33 11.55
CA THR A 6 -2.32 -8.78 12.30
C THR A 6 -3.56 -9.66 12.17
N ASP A 7 -4.53 -9.47 13.07
CA ASP A 7 -5.89 -9.94 12.81
C ASP A 7 -6.46 -9.25 11.57
N GLU A 8 -7.51 -9.84 11.00
CA GLU A 8 -8.29 -9.22 9.92
C GLU A 8 -9.00 -7.97 10.41
N PHE A 9 -9.01 -6.94 9.58
CA PHE A 9 -9.73 -5.70 9.87
C PHE A 9 -10.44 -5.16 8.63
N PHE A 10 -11.53 -4.42 8.88
CA PHE A 10 -12.36 -3.81 7.84
C PHE A 10 -11.75 -2.56 7.29
N PHE A 11 -11.92 -2.39 5.98
CA PHE A 11 -11.49 -1.20 5.29
C PHE A 11 -12.66 -0.21 5.11
N ASN A 12 -13.85 -0.76 4.85
CA ASN A 12 -15.11 -0.03 4.81
C ASN A 12 -15.76 0.05 6.19
N THR A 13 -16.44 1.17 6.45
CA THR A 13 -17.29 1.37 7.63
C THR A 13 -18.76 1.13 7.32
N HIS A 14 -19.14 1.27 6.05
CA HIS A 14 -20.44 0.88 5.55
C HIS A 14 -20.40 -0.53 4.99
N ILE A 15 -21.17 -1.42 5.60
CA ILE A 15 -21.19 -2.86 5.36
C ILE A 15 -22.58 -3.30 4.83
N ARG A 16 -23.25 -2.47 4.03
CA ARG A 16 -24.49 -2.85 3.35
C ARG A 16 -24.28 -2.75 1.86
N GLY A 17 -24.82 -3.72 1.13
CA GLY A 17 -24.60 -3.82 -0.31
C GLY A 17 -23.19 -4.35 -0.63
N ASN A 18 -22.93 -4.56 -1.91
CA ASN A 18 -21.72 -5.24 -2.36
C ASN A 18 -20.57 -4.24 -2.50
N GLN A 19 -19.47 -4.44 -1.77
CA GLN A 19 -18.20 -3.75 -2.00
C GLN A 19 -17.20 -4.69 -2.67
N TYR A 20 -16.54 -4.23 -3.73
CA TYR A 20 -15.62 -5.04 -4.51
C TYR A 20 -14.56 -4.20 -5.23
N ASP A 21 -13.61 -4.85 -5.91
CA ASP A 21 -12.49 -4.24 -6.64
C ASP A 21 -11.66 -3.29 -5.78
N VAL A 22 -11.14 -3.80 -4.65
CA VAL A 22 -10.25 -3.02 -3.80
C VAL A 22 -8.92 -2.76 -4.50
N GLN A 23 -8.51 -1.50 -4.52
CA GLN A 23 -7.20 -1.06 -5.00
C GLN A 23 -6.47 -0.33 -3.85
N LEU A 24 -5.15 -0.48 -3.79
CA LEU A 24 -4.32 0.02 -2.69
C LEU A 24 -3.16 0.87 -3.22
N ALA A 25 -2.80 1.91 -2.47
CA ALA A 25 -1.55 2.64 -2.66
C ALA A 25 -0.88 2.96 -1.32
N ALA A 26 0.43 2.68 -1.22
CA ALA A 26 1.24 3.06 -0.07
C ALA A 26 1.60 4.55 -0.14
N LEU A 27 1.42 5.27 0.97
CA LEU A 27 1.67 6.70 1.05
C LEU A 27 3.08 6.95 1.61
N ALA A 28 3.71 8.03 1.15
CA ALA A 28 5.06 8.41 1.59
C ALA A 28 5.14 8.69 3.10
N ASN A 29 4.01 8.98 3.75
CA ASN A 29 3.91 9.22 5.18
C ASN A 29 3.76 7.91 5.99
N GLY A 30 4.04 6.75 5.38
CA GLY A 30 4.01 5.43 6.01
C GLY A 30 2.63 4.79 6.12
N GLY A 31 1.56 5.57 5.99
CA GLY A 31 0.20 5.06 5.85
C GLY A 31 -0.09 4.48 4.46
N PHE A 32 -1.36 4.13 4.23
CA PHE A 32 -1.84 3.68 2.93
C PHE A 32 -3.28 4.15 2.68
N VAL A 33 -3.70 4.11 1.43
CA VAL A 33 -5.08 4.35 1.02
C VAL A 33 -5.63 3.10 0.33
N ALA A 34 -6.91 2.85 0.55
CA ALA A 34 -7.69 1.88 -0.22
C ALA A 34 -8.83 2.61 -0.93
N SER A 35 -9.06 2.25 -2.20
CA SER A 35 -10.28 2.57 -2.94
C SER A 35 -11.04 1.29 -3.30
N TRP A 36 -12.35 1.38 -3.46
CA TRP A 36 -13.18 0.25 -3.91
C TRP A 36 -14.44 0.74 -4.61
N THR A 37 -15.06 -0.14 -5.38
CA THR A 37 -16.40 0.04 -5.93
C THR A 37 -17.43 -0.33 -4.87
N ASP A 38 -18.35 0.59 -4.60
CA ASP A 38 -19.44 0.47 -3.65
C ASP A 38 -20.75 0.40 -4.41
N ALA A 39 -21.33 -0.79 -4.52
CA ALA A 39 -22.67 -1.02 -5.04
C ALA A 39 -23.74 -1.01 -3.93
N GLY A 40 -23.39 -0.48 -2.75
CA GLY A 40 -24.33 -0.22 -1.68
C GLY A 40 -24.99 1.14 -1.84
N GLU A 41 -26.24 1.28 -1.38
CA GLU A 41 -26.93 2.58 -1.26
C GLU A 41 -26.32 3.46 -0.13
N HIS A 42 -24.99 3.55 -0.07
CA HIS A 42 -24.26 4.25 0.97
C HIS A 42 -24.50 5.78 0.84
N PRO A 43 -24.75 6.53 1.93
CA PRO A 43 -25.06 7.95 1.81
C PRO A 43 -24.03 8.76 1.02
N GLY A 44 -24.52 9.65 0.17
CA GLY A 44 -23.71 10.48 -0.73
C GLY A 44 -23.90 10.15 -2.21
N ASP A 45 -24.24 8.90 -2.55
CA ASP A 45 -24.60 8.48 -3.90
C ASP A 45 -25.62 7.33 -3.80
N ALA A 46 -26.77 7.47 -4.44
CA ALA A 46 -27.86 6.49 -4.38
C ALA A 46 -28.32 6.07 -5.78
N SER A 47 -27.52 6.34 -6.81
CA SER A 47 -27.93 6.18 -8.21
C SER A 47 -27.59 4.80 -8.79
N ASP A 48 -26.40 4.29 -8.52
CA ASP A 48 -25.87 2.94 -8.86
C ASP A 48 -24.54 2.78 -8.07
N ASN A 49 -23.51 2.13 -8.63
CA ASN A 49 -22.19 2.06 -8.01
C ASN A 49 -21.53 3.44 -7.80
N ALA A 50 -20.78 3.55 -6.72
CA ALA A 50 -19.93 4.68 -6.38
C ALA A 50 -18.47 4.24 -6.16
N VAL A 51 -17.52 5.17 -6.25
CA VAL A 51 -16.13 4.91 -5.85
C VAL A 51 -15.90 5.51 -4.47
N ARG A 52 -15.44 4.67 -3.53
CA ARG A 52 -15.17 5.04 -2.13
C ARG A 52 -13.70 4.92 -1.82
N LEU A 53 -13.26 5.58 -0.75
CA LEU A 53 -11.92 5.42 -0.20
C LEU A 53 -11.89 5.48 1.32
N GLN A 54 -10.82 4.92 1.88
CA GLN A 54 -10.40 5.12 3.27
C GLN A 54 -8.88 5.24 3.34
N VAL A 55 -8.39 6.13 4.21
CA VAL A 55 -6.97 6.32 4.51
C VAL A 55 -6.66 5.63 5.83
N PHE A 56 -5.50 4.98 5.92
CA PHE A 56 -5.05 4.24 7.09
C PHE A 56 -3.66 4.69 7.52
N ALA A 57 -3.42 4.70 8.83
CA ALA A 57 -2.08 4.72 9.40
C ALA A 57 -1.37 3.40 9.12
N ALA A 58 -0.07 3.35 9.40
CA ALA A 58 0.75 2.19 9.09
C ALA A 58 0.34 0.94 9.91
N ASP A 59 -0.32 1.11 11.05
CA ASP A 59 -0.85 0.02 11.89
C ASP A 59 -2.24 -0.49 11.44
N GLY A 60 -2.82 0.08 10.38
CA GLY A 60 -4.17 -0.25 9.90
C GLY A 60 -5.28 0.53 10.59
N ARG A 61 -4.96 1.49 11.47
CA ARG A 61 -5.96 2.39 12.06
C ARG A 61 -6.47 3.39 11.02
N MET A 62 -7.79 3.51 10.90
CA MET A 62 -8.43 4.47 9.98
C MET A 62 -8.09 5.93 10.32
N ILE A 63 -7.82 6.73 9.29
CA ILE A 63 -7.56 8.18 9.35
C ILE A 63 -8.77 8.95 8.79
N GLY A 64 -9.64 9.31 9.72
CA GLY A 64 -10.90 9.98 9.40
C GLY A 64 -11.98 9.00 8.89
N PRO A 65 -13.10 9.54 8.38
CA PRO A 65 -14.20 8.72 7.90
C PRO A 65 -13.91 8.15 6.51
N GLU A 66 -14.65 7.11 6.13
CA GLU A 66 -14.79 6.70 4.73
C GLU A 66 -15.33 7.86 3.87
N ARG A 67 -14.83 8.02 2.63
CA ARG A 67 -15.12 9.17 1.77
C ARG A 67 -15.58 8.74 0.38
N LEU A 68 -16.48 9.53 -0.21
CA LEU A 68 -16.87 9.41 -1.62
C LEU A 68 -15.80 10.05 -2.51
N VAL A 69 -15.32 9.30 -3.50
CA VAL A 69 -14.31 9.76 -4.47
C VAL A 69 -14.96 10.63 -5.54
N ASN A 70 -16.04 10.14 -6.15
CA ASN A 70 -16.79 10.88 -7.16
C ASN A 70 -17.58 12.05 -6.53
N THR A 71 -17.90 13.03 -7.35
CA THR A 71 -18.69 14.24 -7.07
C THR A 71 -19.91 14.22 -7.98
N THR A 72 -19.71 13.69 -9.19
CA THR A 72 -20.80 13.27 -10.07
C THR A 72 -21.41 12.00 -9.51
N THR A 73 -22.69 12.06 -9.12
CA THR A 73 -23.45 10.95 -8.53
C THR A 73 -24.60 10.51 -9.43
N GLU A 74 -24.52 10.83 -10.71
CA GLU A 74 -25.48 10.41 -11.72
C GLU A 74 -24.87 9.24 -12.49
N GLY A 75 -25.62 8.15 -12.63
CA GLY A 75 -25.13 6.96 -13.29
C GLY A 75 -24.03 6.25 -12.49
N ARG A 76 -23.56 5.14 -13.05
CA ARG A 76 -22.58 4.28 -12.41
C ARG A 76 -21.19 4.89 -12.37
N GLN A 77 -20.52 4.79 -11.23
CA GLN A 77 -19.10 5.08 -11.05
C GLN A 77 -18.42 3.81 -10.53
N GLU A 78 -17.47 3.23 -11.26
CA GLU A 78 -16.86 1.94 -10.90
C GLU A 78 -15.38 1.80 -11.32
N HIS A 79 -14.76 0.70 -10.92
CA HIS A 79 -13.35 0.35 -11.19
C HIS A 79 -12.36 1.45 -10.77
N GLY A 80 -12.46 1.89 -9.51
CA GLY A 80 -11.58 2.91 -8.96
C GLY A 80 -10.16 2.41 -8.71
N ASP A 81 -9.18 2.89 -9.46
CA ASP A 81 -7.74 2.60 -9.25
C ASP A 81 -7.01 3.79 -8.63
N VAL A 82 -5.94 3.52 -7.86
CA VAL A 82 -5.30 4.52 -7.01
C VAL A 82 -3.77 4.45 -7.09
N VAL A 83 -3.13 5.62 -7.19
CA VAL A 83 -1.67 5.77 -7.13
C VAL A 83 -1.26 6.83 -6.13
N ALA A 84 -0.21 6.56 -5.35
CA ALA A 84 0.43 7.57 -4.52
C ALA A 84 1.31 8.49 -5.36
N LEU A 85 1.26 9.79 -5.07
CA LEU A 85 2.04 10.80 -5.79
C LEU A 85 3.35 11.09 -5.05
N LYS A 86 4.46 11.19 -5.79
CA LYS A 86 5.80 11.48 -5.23
C LYS A 86 5.86 12.82 -4.48
N GLY A 87 5.00 13.77 -4.83
CA GLY A 87 4.83 15.05 -4.13
C GLY A 87 4.03 14.98 -2.83
N GLY A 88 3.55 13.79 -2.44
CA GLY A 88 2.60 13.56 -1.37
C GLY A 88 1.16 13.49 -1.89
N GLY A 89 0.29 12.81 -1.12
CA GLY A 89 -1.09 12.55 -1.54
C GLY A 89 -1.20 11.42 -2.56
N PHE A 90 -2.36 11.34 -3.21
CA PHE A 90 -2.68 10.27 -4.15
C PHE A 90 -3.70 10.73 -5.21
N MET A 91 -3.78 10.02 -6.32
CA MET A 91 -4.77 10.19 -7.38
C MET A 91 -5.63 8.94 -7.43
N VAL A 92 -6.95 9.10 -7.52
CA VAL A 92 -7.89 8.03 -7.84
C VAL A 92 -8.45 8.29 -9.23
N VAL A 93 -8.46 7.26 -10.08
CA VAL A 93 -9.11 7.27 -11.41
C VAL A 93 -10.22 6.24 -11.46
N TRP A 94 -11.26 6.47 -12.26
CA TRP A 94 -12.41 5.56 -12.35
C TRP A 94 -13.20 5.71 -13.65
N ASP A 95 -14.08 4.74 -13.89
CA ASP A 95 -15.03 4.73 -15.01
C ASP A 95 -16.30 5.51 -14.63
N ASP A 96 -16.62 6.57 -15.38
CA ASP A 96 -17.79 7.42 -15.21
C ASP A 96 -18.86 7.14 -16.28
N TYR A 97 -20.02 6.61 -15.89
CA TYR A 97 -21.16 6.35 -16.80
C TYR A 97 -22.25 7.44 -16.73
N SER A 98 -21.97 8.63 -16.19
CA SER A 98 -22.96 9.70 -16.02
C SER A 98 -23.59 10.20 -17.32
N SER A 99 -22.86 10.11 -18.45
CA SER A 99 -23.34 10.51 -19.78
C SER A 99 -24.10 9.38 -20.52
N GLY A 100 -24.13 8.17 -19.94
CA GLY A 100 -24.63 6.95 -20.59
C GLY A 100 -23.59 6.21 -21.43
N MET A 101 -22.43 6.80 -21.70
CA MET A 101 -21.22 6.12 -22.15
C MET A 101 -20.13 6.28 -21.09
N ALA A 102 -19.21 5.31 -21.01
CA ALA A 102 -18.11 5.38 -20.05
C ALA A 102 -17.09 6.44 -20.48
N ASP A 103 -16.74 7.35 -19.56
CA ASP A 103 -15.61 8.27 -19.64
C ASP A 103 -14.62 7.96 -18.50
N VAL A 104 -13.40 8.48 -18.60
CA VAL A 104 -12.37 8.28 -17.57
C VAL A 104 -12.20 9.54 -16.76
N ARG A 105 -12.37 9.44 -15.44
CA ARG A 105 -12.19 10.57 -14.52
C ARG A 105 -11.07 10.37 -13.54
N GLY A 106 -10.60 11.48 -12.97
CA GLY A 106 -9.62 11.49 -11.90
C GLY A 106 -9.89 12.56 -10.84
N GLN A 107 -9.48 12.26 -9.60
CA GLN A 107 -9.51 13.19 -8.48
C GLN A 107 -8.24 13.04 -7.65
N ALA A 108 -7.52 14.14 -7.46
CA ALA A 108 -6.36 14.19 -6.58
C ALA A 108 -6.80 14.40 -5.12
N PHE A 109 -6.04 13.82 -4.19
CA PHE A 109 -6.25 13.93 -2.75
C PHE A 109 -4.93 14.23 -2.03
N SER A 110 -5.00 14.93 -0.90
CA SER A 110 -3.89 14.98 0.06
C SER A 110 -3.72 13.65 0.78
N ALA A 111 -2.59 13.46 1.46
CA ALA A 111 -2.30 12.21 2.18
C ALA A 111 -3.32 11.88 3.29
N ASP A 112 -4.04 12.87 3.82
CA ASP A 112 -5.14 12.70 4.78
C ASP A 112 -6.53 12.51 4.12
N GLY A 113 -6.57 12.32 2.80
CA GLY A 113 -7.78 11.99 2.03
C GLY A 113 -8.69 13.18 1.72
N LYS A 114 -8.21 14.43 1.73
CA LYS A 114 -9.01 15.60 1.31
C LYS A 114 -8.84 15.84 -0.19
N LYS A 115 -9.95 16.04 -0.92
CA LYS A 115 -9.94 16.39 -2.35
C LYS A 115 -9.09 17.64 -2.60
N GLN A 116 -8.22 17.57 -3.59
CA GLN A 116 -7.36 18.66 -4.06
C GLN A 116 -7.83 19.08 -5.45
N GLY A 117 -8.44 20.27 -5.54
CA GLY A 117 -9.04 20.74 -6.80
C GLY A 117 -10.35 20.04 -7.15
N ALA A 118 -10.79 20.22 -8.40
CA ALA A 118 -12.00 19.60 -8.94
C ALA A 118 -11.66 18.30 -9.70
N GLU A 119 -12.69 17.49 -9.96
CA GLU A 119 -12.58 16.32 -10.82
C GLU A 119 -12.20 16.72 -12.24
N VAL A 120 -11.39 15.87 -12.86
CA VAL A 120 -10.94 16.05 -14.24
C VAL A 120 -11.40 14.87 -15.07
N VAL A 121 -11.86 15.15 -16.28
CA VAL A 121 -12.02 14.14 -17.34
C VAL A 121 -10.63 13.96 -17.97
N LEU A 122 -10.14 12.73 -17.97
CA LEU A 122 -8.75 12.41 -18.34
C LEU A 122 -8.63 12.01 -19.82
N ASN A 123 -9.73 11.58 -20.44
CA ASN A 123 -9.79 11.32 -21.86
C ASN A 123 -10.05 12.59 -22.68
N SER A 124 -9.41 12.70 -23.86
CA SER A 124 -9.48 13.88 -24.75
C SER A 124 -10.53 13.75 -25.88
N ALA A 125 -10.99 12.53 -26.15
CA ALA A 125 -12.18 12.25 -26.96
C ALA A 125 -13.25 11.66 -26.04
N THR A 126 -14.51 12.05 -26.17
CA THR A 126 -15.66 11.51 -25.41
C THR A 126 -16.67 10.84 -26.34
N GLU A 127 -16.28 10.56 -27.59
CA GLU A 127 -17.08 9.72 -28.49
C GLU A 127 -16.73 8.25 -28.15
N GLY A 128 -17.76 7.45 -27.82
CA GLY A 128 -17.63 6.02 -27.52
C GLY A 128 -17.49 5.64 -26.05
N MET A 129 -17.27 4.35 -25.78
CA MET A 129 -17.04 3.84 -24.42
C MET A 129 -15.55 3.78 -24.10
N GLN A 130 -15.17 4.42 -22.99
CA GLN A 130 -13.82 4.49 -22.45
C GLN A 130 -13.84 4.02 -20.99
N PHE A 131 -13.29 2.85 -20.72
CA PHE A 131 -13.53 2.09 -19.49
C PHE A 131 -12.30 1.27 -19.09
N LEU A 132 -12.30 0.69 -17.89
CA LEU A 132 -11.14 0.02 -17.26
C LEU A 132 -9.93 0.95 -17.12
N ALA A 133 -10.17 2.10 -16.48
CA ALA A 133 -9.11 3.03 -16.18
C ALA A 133 -8.10 2.46 -15.15
N HIS A 134 -6.82 2.46 -15.50
CA HIS A 134 -5.73 2.13 -14.57
C HIS A 134 -4.76 3.30 -14.46
N VAL A 135 -4.13 3.43 -13.29
CA VAL A 135 -3.14 4.46 -13.03
C VAL A 135 -1.84 3.86 -12.49
N HIS A 136 -0.73 4.12 -13.19
CA HIS A 136 0.59 3.58 -12.85
C HIS A 136 1.61 4.68 -12.56
N PRO A 137 2.39 4.58 -11.47
CA PRO A 137 3.42 5.56 -11.15
C PRO A 137 4.61 5.44 -12.10
N LEU A 138 5.25 6.58 -12.39
CA LEU A 138 6.51 6.63 -13.13
C LEU A 138 7.69 6.95 -12.20
N LEU A 139 8.89 6.49 -12.57
CA LEU A 139 10.13 6.68 -11.82
C LEU A 139 10.51 8.17 -11.68
N ASP A 140 10.12 8.98 -12.66
CA ASP A 140 10.32 10.43 -12.64
C ASP A 140 9.38 11.16 -11.66
N GLY A 141 8.38 10.47 -11.13
CA GLY A 141 7.38 11.00 -10.20
C GLY A 141 6.07 11.46 -10.84
N GLY A 142 5.95 11.36 -12.17
CA GLY A 142 4.67 11.44 -12.86
C GLY A 142 3.88 10.13 -12.76
N PHE A 143 2.83 10.03 -13.56
CA PHE A 143 2.03 8.82 -13.69
C PHE A 143 1.48 8.69 -15.11
N VAL A 144 1.04 7.48 -15.47
CA VAL A 144 0.29 7.24 -16.69
C VAL A 144 -1.11 6.78 -16.32
N VAL A 145 -2.08 7.16 -17.14
CA VAL A 145 -3.44 6.63 -17.08
C VAL A 145 -3.70 5.89 -18.37
N THR A 146 -4.21 4.66 -18.27
CA THR A 146 -4.58 3.84 -19.42
C THR A 146 -6.06 3.48 -19.38
N TRP A 147 -6.68 3.36 -20.55
CA TRP A 147 -8.07 2.92 -20.67
C TRP A 147 -8.34 2.24 -22.02
N ASP A 148 -9.41 1.45 -22.06
CA ASP A 148 -9.87 0.77 -23.28
C ASP A 148 -10.84 1.68 -24.04
N ASP A 149 -10.55 2.02 -25.30
CA ASP A 149 -11.44 2.79 -26.19
C ASP A 149 -12.16 1.86 -27.18
N ARG A 150 -13.49 1.72 -27.10
CA ARG A 150 -14.26 0.78 -27.96
C ARG A 150 -14.65 1.30 -29.34
N GLU A 151 -14.21 2.47 -29.79
CA GLU A 151 -14.60 2.97 -31.13
C GLU A 151 -13.75 2.40 -32.28
N GLN A 152 -12.50 1.97 -32.03
CA GLN A 152 -11.53 1.67 -33.10
C GLN A 152 -10.80 0.33 -32.99
N ARG A 153 -11.53 -0.79 -32.92
CA ARG A 153 -10.96 -2.15 -32.65
C ARG A 153 -10.45 -2.35 -31.22
N ASN A 154 -11.03 -1.64 -30.25
CA ASN A 154 -10.67 -1.73 -28.83
C ASN A 154 -9.18 -1.44 -28.55
N PRO A 155 -8.64 -0.26 -28.93
CA PRO A 155 -7.29 0.08 -28.52
C PRO A 155 -7.16 0.34 -27.02
N LEU A 156 -6.00 -0.04 -26.49
CA LEU A 156 -5.49 0.53 -25.25
C LEU A 156 -4.93 1.92 -25.55
N VAL A 157 -5.45 2.92 -24.86
CA VAL A 157 -4.99 4.31 -24.92
C VAL A 157 -4.23 4.64 -23.63
N LEU A 158 -3.20 5.48 -23.75
CA LEU A 158 -2.41 5.97 -22.62
C LEU A 158 -2.25 7.48 -22.69
N GLN A 159 -2.40 8.14 -21.54
CA GLN A 159 -1.98 9.53 -21.35
C GLN A 159 -0.97 9.63 -20.20
N ARG A 160 0.15 10.31 -20.46
CA ARG A 160 1.15 10.59 -19.42
C ARG A 160 0.83 11.90 -18.72
N TYR A 161 1.07 11.94 -17.42
CA TYR A 161 0.97 13.12 -16.57
C TYR A 161 2.29 13.36 -15.85
N ASP A 162 2.64 14.63 -15.66
CA ASP A 162 3.79 15.00 -14.84
C ASP A 162 3.49 14.86 -13.34
N ALA A 163 4.50 15.08 -12.49
CA ALA A 163 4.36 15.01 -11.04
C ALA A 163 3.38 16.06 -10.45
N LYS A 164 2.90 17.02 -11.25
CA LYS A 164 1.90 18.02 -10.87
C LYS A 164 0.50 17.68 -11.40
N GLY A 165 0.34 16.54 -12.08
CA GLY A 165 -0.91 16.12 -12.71
C GLY A 165 -1.24 16.86 -14.00
N GLN A 166 -0.25 17.47 -14.67
CA GLN A 166 -0.45 18.07 -15.99
C GLN A 166 -0.20 17.04 -17.08
N ALA A 167 -1.08 16.96 -18.08
CA ALA A 167 -0.90 16.08 -19.23
C ALA A 167 0.40 16.44 -19.98
N VAL A 168 1.20 15.42 -20.29
CA VAL A 168 2.46 15.53 -21.03
C VAL A 168 2.30 14.83 -22.38
N GLY A 169 2.25 15.62 -23.45
CA GLY A 169 2.01 15.11 -24.80
C GLY A 169 0.54 14.76 -25.05
N GLU A 170 0.29 14.16 -26.21
CA GLU A 170 -1.04 13.70 -26.65
C GLU A 170 -1.29 12.25 -26.22
N ASN A 171 -2.55 11.82 -26.26
CA ASN A 171 -2.93 10.42 -26.06
C ASN A 171 -2.22 9.51 -27.06
N LEU A 172 -1.70 8.39 -26.57
CA LEU A 172 -1.02 7.37 -27.38
C LEU A 172 -1.88 6.11 -27.47
N GLN A 173 -2.21 5.71 -28.69
CA GLN A 173 -2.77 4.39 -28.98
C GLN A 173 -1.64 3.37 -29.01
N ILE A 174 -1.73 2.34 -28.16
CA ILE A 174 -0.62 1.42 -27.93
C ILE A 174 -0.79 0.13 -28.73
N VAL A 175 -1.89 -0.57 -28.48
CA VAL A 175 -2.20 -1.88 -29.05
C VAL A 175 -3.68 -1.93 -29.36
N ASN A 176 -4.07 -2.72 -30.37
CA ASN A 176 -5.47 -2.95 -30.72
C ASN A 176 -5.90 -4.30 -30.15
N HIS A 177 -7.15 -4.41 -29.68
CA HIS A 177 -7.69 -5.63 -29.08
C HIS A 177 -7.03 -6.05 -27.75
N ALA A 178 -6.62 -5.07 -26.95
CA ALA A 178 -6.20 -5.27 -25.57
C ALA A 178 -7.38 -5.05 -24.62
N THR A 179 -7.36 -5.72 -23.47
CA THR A 179 -8.27 -5.48 -22.34
C THR A 179 -7.47 -5.60 -21.06
N GLY A 180 -7.46 -4.55 -20.23
CA GLY A 180 -6.67 -4.50 -19.00
C GLY A 180 -5.17 -4.51 -19.29
N ALA A 181 -4.47 -3.48 -18.83
CA ALA A 181 -3.03 -3.36 -19.05
C ALA A 181 -2.28 -3.09 -17.74
N GLU A 182 -1.27 -3.91 -17.48
CA GLU A 182 -0.29 -3.60 -16.45
C GLU A 182 0.90 -2.86 -17.08
N ILE A 183 1.23 -1.70 -16.50
CA ILE A 183 2.34 -0.86 -16.97
C ILE A 183 3.47 -0.86 -15.96
N VAL A 184 4.69 -1.16 -16.43
CA VAL A 184 5.90 -1.04 -15.61
C VAL A 184 6.87 -0.06 -16.25
N ASP A 185 7.22 1.01 -15.52
CA ASP A 185 8.26 1.95 -15.95
C ASP A 185 9.65 1.30 -15.84
N MET A 186 10.30 1.07 -16.99
CA MET A 186 11.62 0.46 -17.09
C MET A 186 12.75 1.50 -17.07
N GLY A 187 12.43 2.78 -16.89
CA GLY A 187 13.38 3.89 -16.96
C GLY A 187 13.79 4.19 -18.39
N ASP A 188 15.10 4.14 -18.67
CA ASP A 188 15.64 4.48 -19.99
C ASP A 188 15.15 3.55 -21.13
N ALA A 189 14.66 2.35 -20.79
CA ALA A 189 14.09 1.41 -21.75
C ALA A 189 12.63 1.73 -22.12
N GLY A 190 11.97 2.66 -21.42
CA GLY A 190 10.58 3.05 -21.66
C GLY A 190 9.58 2.30 -20.78
N LEU A 191 8.36 2.08 -21.28
CA LEU A 191 7.28 1.43 -20.54
C LEU A 191 7.08 0.00 -21.03
N LEU A 192 7.07 -0.94 -20.10
CA LEU A 192 6.57 -2.29 -20.33
C LEU A 192 5.06 -2.28 -20.27
N ILE A 193 4.41 -2.97 -21.20
CA ILE A 193 2.95 -3.02 -21.32
C ILE A 193 2.52 -4.46 -21.47
N LEU A 194 1.89 -4.96 -20.42
CA LEU A 194 1.34 -6.31 -20.35
C LEU A 194 -0.15 -6.21 -20.62
N SER A 195 -0.60 -6.74 -21.76
CA SER A 195 -2.02 -6.75 -22.10
C SER A 195 -2.45 -8.14 -22.53
N SER A 196 -3.70 -8.50 -22.28
CA SER A 196 -4.23 -9.79 -22.69
C SER A 196 -4.64 -9.81 -24.17
N GLU A 197 -3.74 -9.47 -25.11
CA GLU A 197 -3.96 -9.75 -26.53
C GLU A 197 -3.95 -11.28 -26.74
N TYR A 198 -5.12 -11.91 -26.78
CA TYR A 198 -5.28 -13.38 -26.95
C TYR A 198 -4.28 -14.21 -26.12
N GLY A 199 -3.95 -13.74 -24.92
CA GLY A 199 -3.19 -14.45 -23.89
C GLY A 199 -1.71 -14.74 -24.17
N ARG A 200 -0.97 -13.98 -25.01
CA ARG A 200 0.43 -14.34 -25.34
C ARG A 200 1.45 -13.21 -25.56
N ARG A 201 1.05 -11.94 -25.58
CA ARG A 201 1.94 -10.86 -26.04
C ARG A 201 2.22 -9.81 -24.97
N LEU A 202 3.47 -9.41 -24.93
CA LEU A 202 3.98 -8.24 -24.22
C LEU A 202 4.28 -7.15 -25.24
N SER A 203 4.06 -5.89 -24.89
CA SER A 203 4.56 -4.77 -25.69
C SER A 203 5.52 -3.91 -24.87
N ILE A 204 6.56 -3.40 -25.52
CA ILE A 204 7.49 -2.42 -24.97
C ILE A 204 7.28 -1.12 -25.74
N LEU A 205 6.88 -0.06 -25.03
CA LEU A 205 6.82 1.29 -25.55
C LEU A 205 8.13 2.01 -25.25
N SER A 206 8.96 2.20 -26.27
CA SER A 206 10.23 2.93 -26.11
C SER A 206 10.00 4.39 -25.70
N PRO A 207 11.00 5.07 -25.12
CA PRO A 207 10.91 6.51 -24.82
C PRO A 207 10.66 7.38 -26.05
N THR A 208 10.97 6.87 -27.25
CA THR A 208 10.73 7.56 -28.53
C THR A 208 9.34 7.31 -29.11
N GLY A 209 8.49 6.52 -28.43
CA GLY A 209 7.12 6.22 -28.85
C GLY A 209 6.99 5.05 -29.82
N THR A 210 8.03 4.22 -29.97
CA THR A 210 7.96 3.00 -30.79
C THR A 210 7.49 1.82 -29.96
N VAL A 211 6.49 1.08 -30.46
CA VAL A 211 5.99 -0.14 -29.82
C VAL A 211 6.67 -1.36 -30.43
N GLU A 212 7.33 -2.15 -29.60
CA GLU A 212 7.88 -3.47 -29.94
C GLU A 212 7.03 -4.55 -29.26
N THR A 213 6.50 -5.52 -30.01
CA THR A 213 5.73 -6.63 -29.44
C THR A 213 6.58 -7.88 -29.32
N LEU A 214 6.65 -8.42 -28.11
CA LEU A 214 7.31 -9.68 -27.79
C LEU A 214 6.27 -10.78 -27.57
N ASP A 215 6.48 -11.92 -28.20
CA ASP A 215 5.69 -13.13 -27.94
C ASP A 215 6.32 -13.87 -26.74
N LEU A 216 5.54 -14.06 -25.67
CA LEU A 216 6.02 -14.68 -24.43
C LEU A 216 5.94 -16.21 -24.46
N ALA A 217 5.60 -16.83 -25.60
CA ALA A 217 5.27 -18.25 -25.71
C ALA A 217 6.33 -19.22 -25.14
N PRO A 218 5.94 -20.08 -24.17
CA PRO A 218 6.65 -21.34 -23.89
C PRO A 218 5.73 -22.56 -24.04
N PHE A 219 4.40 -22.38 -24.00
CA PHE A 219 3.40 -23.43 -23.97
C PHE A 219 2.63 -23.40 -25.28
N ALA A 220 2.94 -24.30 -26.22
CA ALA A 220 2.30 -24.30 -27.55
C ALA A 220 0.75 -24.40 -27.50
N THR A 221 0.17 -24.86 -26.37
CA THR A 221 -1.26 -25.18 -26.25
C THR A 221 -2.03 -24.53 -25.09
N ALA A 222 -1.38 -23.82 -24.15
CA ALA A 222 -2.06 -23.29 -22.96
C ALA A 222 -2.28 -21.77 -23.05
N ASN A 223 -3.43 -21.30 -22.56
CA ASN A 223 -3.78 -19.88 -22.51
C ASN A 223 -3.19 -19.23 -21.24
N LEU A 224 -2.25 -18.31 -21.42
CA LEU A 224 -1.77 -17.45 -20.34
C LEU A 224 -2.77 -16.29 -20.18
N VAL A 225 -3.21 -16.05 -18.96
CA VAL A 225 -4.10 -14.94 -18.63
C VAL A 225 -3.32 -14.01 -17.69
N VAL A 226 -3.04 -12.83 -18.19
CA VAL A 226 -2.45 -11.72 -17.44
C VAL A 226 -3.61 -10.79 -17.06
N SER A 227 -3.65 -10.37 -15.80
CA SER A 227 -4.60 -9.40 -15.24
C SER A 227 -3.85 -8.17 -14.72
N GLU A 228 -4.54 -7.24 -14.07
CA GLU A 228 -3.93 -6.11 -13.35
C GLU A 228 -2.91 -6.56 -12.31
N LYS A 229 -1.92 -5.70 -12.02
CA LYS A 229 -0.93 -5.86 -10.94
C LYS A 229 -0.15 -7.18 -11.04
N THR A 230 0.08 -7.64 -12.27
CA THR A 230 0.78 -8.89 -12.59
C THR A 230 2.26 -8.70 -12.86
N ALA A 231 2.79 -7.48 -12.75
CA ALA A 231 4.22 -7.26 -12.87
C ALA A 231 4.77 -6.24 -11.87
N ALA A 232 6.01 -6.47 -11.46
CA ALA A 232 6.70 -5.59 -10.54
C ALA A 232 8.17 -5.45 -10.95
N ARG A 233 8.65 -4.20 -10.97
CA ARG A 233 10.07 -3.90 -11.12
C ARG A 233 10.79 -4.15 -9.79
N LEU A 234 11.80 -5.01 -9.82
CA LEU A 234 12.63 -5.33 -8.65
C LEU A 234 13.72 -4.27 -8.46
N SER A 235 14.36 -4.29 -7.29
CA SER A 235 15.40 -3.33 -6.90
C SER A 235 16.67 -3.40 -7.78
N ASP A 236 16.93 -4.54 -8.42
CA ASP A 236 18.01 -4.72 -9.39
C ASP A 236 17.66 -4.22 -10.81
N GLY A 237 16.44 -3.72 -10.99
CA GLY A 237 15.91 -3.22 -12.26
C GLY A 237 15.30 -4.29 -13.17
N SER A 238 15.41 -5.57 -12.82
CA SER A 238 14.68 -6.64 -13.51
C SER A 238 13.18 -6.56 -13.23
N ILE A 239 12.36 -7.23 -14.04
CA ILE A 239 10.90 -7.19 -13.91
C ILE A 239 10.42 -8.61 -13.72
N MET A 240 9.63 -8.83 -12.67
CA MET A 240 8.92 -10.09 -12.48
C MET A 240 7.52 -9.96 -13.04
N VAL A 241 7.10 -10.94 -13.82
CA VAL A 241 5.73 -11.08 -14.36
C VAL A 241 5.12 -12.34 -13.77
N VAL A 242 3.87 -12.26 -13.30
CA VAL A 242 3.05 -13.40 -12.88
C VAL A 242 1.82 -13.51 -13.76
N ALA A 243 1.31 -14.71 -13.93
CA ALA A 243 0.13 -14.93 -14.75
C ALA A 243 -0.58 -16.22 -14.36
N ARG A 244 -1.86 -16.30 -14.73
CA ARG A 244 -2.64 -17.53 -14.64
C ARG A 244 -2.40 -18.38 -15.89
N LEU A 245 -2.16 -19.66 -15.69
CA LEU A 245 -2.13 -20.69 -16.72
C LEU A 245 -3.46 -21.45 -16.68
N ALA A 246 -4.32 -21.27 -17.68
CA ALA A 246 -5.71 -21.73 -17.64
C ALA A 246 -5.90 -23.25 -17.75
N ASP A 247 -4.90 -24.00 -18.23
CA ASP A 247 -5.01 -25.43 -18.53
C ASP A 247 -3.99 -26.27 -17.72
N SER A 248 -4.33 -26.62 -16.47
CA SER A 248 -3.50 -27.53 -15.65
C SER A 248 -3.78 -29.01 -15.98
N PHE A 249 -2.79 -29.89 -15.75
CA PHE A 249 -2.83 -31.33 -16.07
C PHE A 249 -4.00 -32.12 -15.45
N PHE A 250 -4.67 -31.57 -14.42
CA PHE A 250 -5.77 -32.22 -13.71
C PHE A 250 -7.10 -31.44 -13.78
N GLY A 251 -7.22 -30.44 -14.66
CA GLY A 251 -8.46 -29.72 -14.93
C GLY A 251 -8.75 -28.54 -13.99
N GLY A 252 -7.75 -27.68 -13.79
CA GLY A 252 -7.83 -26.40 -13.09
C GLY A 252 -6.83 -25.38 -13.67
N SER A 253 -6.40 -24.39 -12.90
CA SER A 253 -5.45 -23.36 -13.35
C SER A 253 -4.29 -23.15 -12.39
N ASP A 254 -3.11 -22.79 -12.91
CA ASP A 254 -1.88 -22.56 -12.13
C ASP A 254 -1.47 -21.09 -12.13
N VAL A 255 -0.69 -20.67 -11.14
CA VAL A 255 0.04 -19.39 -11.16
C VAL A 255 1.46 -19.67 -11.62
N VAL A 256 1.91 -18.94 -12.63
CA VAL A 256 3.26 -19.03 -13.18
C VAL A 256 3.95 -17.67 -13.13
N GLN A 257 5.28 -17.69 -13.16
CA GLN A 257 6.11 -16.48 -13.14
C GLN A 257 7.21 -16.52 -14.19
N LEU A 258 7.60 -15.35 -14.68
CA LEU A 258 8.71 -15.13 -15.61
C LEU A 258 9.52 -13.92 -15.15
N ARG A 259 10.84 -14.00 -15.25
CA ARG A 259 11.73 -12.86 -15.05
C ARG A 259 12.15 -12.27 -16.38
N LEU A 260 11.99 -10.96 -16.50
CA LEU A 260 12.49 -10.14 -17.59
C LEU A 260 13.70 -9.32 -17.11
N GLY A 261 14.61 -9.01 -18.01
CA GLY A 261 15.68 -8.04 -17.79
C GLY A 261 15.13 -6.62 -17.68
N ALA A 262 16.00 -5.69 -17.32
CA ALA A 262 15.66 -4.26 -17.30
C ALA A 262 15.31 -3.70 -18.70
N ASP A 263 15.63 -4.44 -19.76
CA ASP A 263 15.28 -4.18 -21.15
C ASP A 263 13.95 -4.83 -21.58
N GLY A 264 13.25 -5.50 -20.66
CA GLY A 264 12.00 -6.21 -20.94
C GLY A 264 12.17 -7.57 -21.61
N GLN A 265 13.41 -8.04 -21.83
CA GLN A 265 13.66 -9.33 -22.48
C GLN A 265 13.65 -10.49 -21.49
N PRO A 266 13.15 -11.69 -21.83
CA PRO A 266 13.11 -12.84 -20.92
C PRO A 266 14.52 -13.29 -20.49
N LEU A 267 14.73 -13.51 -19.19
CA LEU A 267 15.98 -14.04 -18.63
C LEU A 267 15.97 -15.56 -18.44
N GLY A 268 14.86 -16.22 -18.81
CA GLY A 268 14.66 -17.66 -18.66
C GLY A 268 13.26 -18.09 -19.07
N ASP A 269 12.88 -19.30 -18.65
CA ASP A 269 11.56 -19.87 -18.91
C ASP A 269 10.57 -19.55 -17.78
N TRP A 270 9.28 -19.74 -18.07
CA TRP A 270 8.23 -19.66 -17.04
C TRP A 270 8.41 -20.77 -16.00
N THR A 271 8.20 -20.43 -14.74
CA THR A 271 8.22 -21.38 -13.62
C THR A 271 6.92 -21.33 -12.84
N GLN A 272 6.54 -22.44 -12.22
CA GLN A 272 5.30 -22.52 -11.43
C GLN A 272 5.49 -21.86 -10.06
N VAL A 273 4.54 -21.02 -9.65
CA VAL A 273 4.48 -20.35 -8.35
C VAL A 273 3.79 -21.25 -7.33
N ASN A 274 2.59 -21.72 -7.65
CA ASN A 274 1.82 -22.60 -6.78
C ASN A 274 2.35 -24.04 -6.89
N ARG A 275 2.64 -24.71 -5.78
CA ARG A 275 2.84 -26.16 -5.79
C ARG A 275 1.50 -26.82 -5.44
N PRO A 276 1.02 -27.84 -6.18
CA PRO A 276 -0.17 -28.55 -5.75
C PRO A 276 0.11 -29.20 -4.39
N GLU A 277 -0.58 -28.77 -3.34
CA GLU A 277 -0.62 -29.53 -2.11
C GLU A 277 -1.34 -30.85 -2.41
N VAL A 278 -0.60 -31.96 -2.28
CA VAL A 278 -1.02 -33.34 -2.61
C VAL A 278 -2.28 -33.80 -1.84
N THR A 279 -2.80 -32.96 -0.93
CA THR A 279 -3.95 -33.22 -0.06
C THR A 279 -5.30 -32.97 -0.70
N HIS A 280 -5.40 -32.16 -1.76
CA HIS A 280 -6.68 -31.90 -2.43
C HIS A 280 -6.88 -32.87 -3.60
N SER A 281 -7.72 -33.91 -3.40
CA SER A 281 -8.11 -34.86 -4.45
C SER A 281 -9.09 -34.25 -5.48
N THR A 282 -9.03 -32.94 -5.69
CA THR A 282 -10.02 -32.09 -6.36
C THR A 282 -9.33 -31.02 -7.20
N ALA A 283 -9.94 -30.59 -8.31
CA ALA A 283 -9.42 -29.50 -9.12
C ALA A 283 -9.38 -28.19 -8.33
N THR A 284 -8.30 -27.42 -8.46
CA THR A 284 -8.15 -26.08 -7.91
C THR A 284 -8.02 -25.05 -9.03
N ASP A 285 -8.73 -23.94 -8.89
CA ASP A 285 -8.58 -22.79 -9.77
C ASP A 285 -7.78 -21.70 -9.07
N ASN A 286 -6.69 -21.28 -9.67
CA ASN A 286 -5.87 -20.19 -9.17
C ASN A 286 -6.11 -18.95 -10.06
N LEU A 287 -6.70 -17.92 -9.46
CA LEU A 287 -7.23 -16.74 -10.14
C LEU A 287 -6.57 -15.47 -9.60
N GLU A 288 -6.64 -14.40 -10.41
CA GLU A 288 -6.30 -13.03 -10.01
C GLU A 288 -4.93 -12.93 -9.31
N PRO A 289 -3.84 -13.44 -9.93
CA PRO A 289 -2.52 -13.31 -9.34
C PRO A 289 -2.07 -11.84 -9.37
N SER A 290 -1.53 -11.39 -8.24
CA SER A 290 -0.88 -10.09 -8.07
C SER A 290 0.53 -10.29 -7.54
N ILE A 291 1.45 -9.39 -7.91
CA ILE A 291 2.83 -9.40 -7.46
C ILE A 291 3.23 -8.08 -6.83
N LEU A 292 4.05 -8.18 -5.78
CA LEU A 292 4.62 -7.05 -5.06
C LEU A 292 6.14 -7.23 -4.92
N ALA A 293 6.92 -6.26 -5.38
CA ALA A 293 8.35 -6.20 -5.07
C ALA A 293 8.57 -5.82 -3.59
N LEU A 294 9.57 -6.45 -2.95
CA LEU A 294 9.92 -6.21 -1.55
C LEU A 294 11.26 -5.48 -1.43
N ASP A 295 11.43 -4.74 -0.34
CA ASP A 295 12.60 -3.88 -0.11
C ASP A 295 13.92 -4.64 0.02
N ASP A 296 13.87 -5.94 0.30
CA ASP A 296 15.04 -6.82 0.33
C ASP A 296 15.42 -7.38 -1.05
N GLY A 297 14.74 -6.93 -2.11
CA GLY A 297 14.93 -7.38 -3.48
C GLY A 297 14.16 -8.66 -3.85
N GLY A 298 13.51 -9.31 -2.88
CA GLY A 298 12.55 -10.37 -3.15
C GLY A 298 11.22 -9.85 -3.67
N TYR A 299 10.23 -10.73 -3.75
CA TYR A 299 8.87 -10.38 -4.13
C TYR A 299 7.86 -11.31 -3.47
N LEU A 300 6.62 -10.86 -3.38
CA LEU A 300 5.47 -11.62 -2.91
C LEU A 300 4.50 -11.81 -4.07
N VAL A 301 4.05 -13.05 -4.29
CA VAL A 301 2.94 -13.34 -5.21
C VAL A 301 1.73 -13.70 -4.38
N VAL A 302 0.60 -13.04 -4.64
CA VAL A 302 -0.69 -13.25 -3.98
C VAL A 302 -1.70 -13.69 -5.02
N TRP A 303 -2.57 -14.64 -4.71
CA TRP A 303 -3.59 -15.12 -5.65
C TRP A 303 -4.81 -15.65 -4.90
N ARG A 304 -5.93 -15.76 -5.62
CA ARG A 304 -7.11 -16.46 -5.16
C ARG A 304 -7.01 -17.94 -5.52
N GLU A 305 -7.12 -18.81 -4.53
CA GLU A 305 -7.24 -20.26 -4.70
C GLU A 305 -8.70 -20.68 -4.46
N MET A 306 -9.31 -21.34 -5.45
CA MET A 306 -10.66 -21.87 -5.38
C MET A 306 -10.63 -23.39 -5.37
N ALA A 307 -11.09 -24.01 -4.28
CA ALA A 307 -11.25 -25.46 -4.21
C ALA A 307 -12.61 -25.89 -4.79
N GLN A 308 -12.59 -26.72 -5.83
CA GLN A 308 -13.81 -27.22 -6.48
C GLN A 308 -14.09 -28.67 -6.10
N THR A 309 -15.22 -28.93 -5.45
CA THR A 309 -15.69 -30.31 -5.25
C THR A 309 -16.50 -30.77 -6.45
N ARG A 310 -16.11 -31.89 -7.07
CA ARG A 310 -16.89 -32.51 -8.15
C ARG A 310 -17.99 -33.39 -7.54
N LEU A 311 -19.24 -33.03 -7.78
CA LEU A 311 -20.41 -33.81 -7.42
C LEU A 311 -20.50 -35.08 -8.29
N SER A 312 -21.24 -36.07 -7.80
CA SER A 312 -21.48 -37.35 -8.50
C SER A 312 -22.20 -37.22 -9.85
N ASN A 313 -22.91 -36.10 -10.07
CA ASN A 313 -23.54 -35.75 -11.35
C ASN A 313 -22.59 -35.03 -12.34
N GLY A 314 -21.32 -34.87 -11.98
CA GLY A 314 -20.30 -34.20 -12.78
C GLY A 314 -20.20 -32.68 -12.58
N SER A 315 -21.17 -32.07 -11.88
CA SER A 315 -21.16 -30.64 -11.55
C SER A 315 -20.02 -30.29 -10.59
N LEU A 316 -19.48 -29.09 -10.72
CA LEU A 316 -18.53 -28.52 -9.76
C LEU A 316 -19.30 -27.65 -8.78
N ILE A 317 -18.98 -27.75 -7.49
CA ILE A 317 -19.38 -26.77 -6.47
C ILE A 317 -18.12 -26.16 -5.88
N THR A 318 -18.10 -24.83 -5.72
CA THR A 318 -17.03 -24.15 -4.99
C THR A 318 -17.23 -24.42 -3.51
N ALA A 319 -16.27 -25.06 -2.88
CA ALA A 319 -16.35 -25.37 -1.45
C ALA A 319 -15.67 -24.31 -0.59
N LEU A 320 -14.57 -23.71 -1.10
CA LEU A 320 -13.75 -22.72 -0.40
C LEU A 320 -13.15 -21.75 -1.44
N SER A 321 -13.00 -20.49 -1.05
CA SER A 321 -12.24 -19.46 -1.78
C SER A 321 -11.24 -18.86 -0.80
N GLU A 322 -9.96 -18.90 -1.15
CA GLU A 322 -8.86 -18.55 -0.24
C GLU A 322 -7.93 -17.55 -0.91
N ILE A 323 -7.39 -16.63 -0.13
CA ILE A 323 -6.29 -15.77 -0.56
C ILE A 323 -5.00 -16.43 -0.11
N ARG A 324 -4.12 -16.72 -1.06
CA ARG A 324 -2.83 -17.35 -0.84
C ARG A 324 -1.72 -16.38 -1.16
N ALA A 325 -0.59 -16.55 -0.48
CA ALA A 325 0.61 -15.81 -0.81
C ALA A 325 1.87 -16.68 -0.72
N GLN A 326 2.82 -16.47 -1.63
CA GLN A 326 4.15 -17.08 -1.62
C GLN A 326 5.21 -16.01 -1.79
N ARG A 327 6.15 -15.99 -0.85
CA ARG A 327 7.32 -15.11 -0.91
C ARG A 327 8.43 -15.77 -1.70
N PHE A 328 9.14 -14.99 -2.48
CA PHE A 328 10.34 -15.38 -3.22
C PHE A 328 11.49 -14.45 -2.85
N ASP A 329 12.71 -14.99 -2.88
CA ASP A 329 13.92 -14.18 -2.77
C ASP A 329 14.26 -13.50 -4.11
N ALA A 330 15.29 -12.67 -4.11
CA ALA A 330 15.75 -11.96 -5.30
C ALA A 330 16.22 -12.89 -6.44
N ALA A 331 16.47 -14.18 -6.18
CA ALA A 331 16.81 -15.18 -7.19
C ALA A 331 15.58 -15.90 -7.75
N GLY A 332 14.38 -15.62 -7.22
CA GLY A 332 13.12 -16.26 -7.59
C GLY A 332 12.91 -17.61 -6.91
N GLN A 333 13.62 -17.89 -5.82
CA GLN A 333 13.42 -19.10 -5.01
C GLN A 333 12.41 -18.85 -3.90
N ALA A 334 11.46 -19.78 -3.74
CA ALA A 334 10.44 -19.70 -2.70
C ALA A 334 11.05 -19.67 -1.30
N VAL A 335 10.65 -18.68 -0.49
CA VAL A 335 11.05 -18.49 0.89
C VAL A 335 9.92 -18.90 1.82
N GLY A 336 10.11 -20.00 2.56
CA GLY A 336 9.08 -20.55 3.45
C GLY A 336 7.96 -21.28 2.72
N ALA A 337 6.91 -21.65 3.47
CA ALA A 337 5.71 -22.28 2.91
C ALA A 337 4.75 -21.22 2.34
N GLN A 338 3.79 -21.68 1.55
CA GLN A 338 2.66 -20.87 1.12
C GLN A 338 1.84 -20.46 2.35
N ASN A 339 1.44 -19.19 2.40
CA ASN A 339 0.66 -18.64 3.49
C ASN A 339 -0.81 -18.55 3.08
N LEU A 340 -1.69 -19.03 3.94
CA LEU A 340 -3.09 -18.62 3.91
C LEU A 340 -3.18 -17.18 4.45
N VAL A 341 -3.71 -16.27 3.65
CA VAL A 341 -3.82 -14.85 3.99
C VAL A 341 -5.09 -14.60 4.81
N ASN A 342 -6.24 -15.08 4.36
CA ASN A 342 -7.51 -14.92 5.05
C ASN A 342 -7.71 -15.96 6.18
N GLN A 343 -8.40 -15.60 7.26
CA GLN A 343 -8.77 -16.48 8.36
C GLN A 343 -10.06 -17.25 8.05
N SER A 344 -11.05 -16.58 7.45
CA SER A 344 -12.30 -17.19 6.98
C SER A 344 -12.20 -17.59 5.53
N THR A 345 -12.34 -18.88 5.24
CA THR A 345 -12.30 -19.45 3.88
C THR A 345 -13.69 -19.77 3.33
N GLU A 346 -14.74 -19.42 4.08
CA GLU A 346 -16.13 -19.58 3.68
C GLU A 346 -16.52 -18.53 2.63
N PHE A 347 -17.38 -18.93 1.69
CA PHE A 347 -17.87 -18.11 0.58
C PHE A 347 -16.75 -17.52 -0.30
N ASN A 348 -17.05 -16.46 -1.07
CA ASN A 348 -16.13 -15.93 -2.06
C ASN A 348 -15.13 -14.96 -1.44
N GLN A 349 -13.85 -15.18 -1.70
CA GLN A 349 -12.74 -14.28 -1.38
C GLN A 349 -12.10 -13.90 -2.71
N VAL A 350 -12.18 -12.63 -3.12
CA VAL A 350 -11.90 -12.21 -4.51
C VAL A 350 -11.09 -10.92 -4.60
N GLY A 351 -10.34 -10.77 -5.68
CA GLY A 351 -9.60 -9.57 -6.05
C GLY A 351 -8.55 -9.15 -5.01
N PRO A 352 -7.56 -9.99 -4.68
CA PRO A 352 -6.53 -9.60 -3.74
C PRO A 352 -5.64 -8.48 -4.32
N ALA A 353 -5.46 -7.42 -3.55
CA ALA A 353 -4.51 -6.35 -3.81
C ALA A 353 -3.44 -6.32 -2.71
N ALA A 354 -2.18 -6.08 -3.08
CA ALA A 354 -1.08 -6.02 -2.14
C ALA A 354 -0.17 -4.81 -2.38
N ILE A 355 0.33 -4.19 -1.31
CA ILE A 355 1.29 -3.07 -1.34
C ILE A 355 2.35 -3.23 -0.25
N ASN A 356 3.53 -2.63 -0.47
CA ASN A 356 4.54 -2.46 0.56
C ASN A 356 4.44 -1.04 1.14
N LEU A 357 4.32 -0.95 2.46
CA LEU A 357 4.40 0.31 3.20
C LEU A 357 5.83 0.85 3.20
N ALA A 358 5.97 2.14 3.43
CA ALA A 358 7.29 2.80 3.46
C ALA A 358 8.20 2.29 4.60
N ASP A 359 7.64 1.64 5.61
CA ASP A 359 8.42 0.97 6.66
C ASP A 359 8.80 -0.49 6.32
N GLY A 360 8.38 -1.00 5.16
CA GLY A 360 8.71 -2.32 4.62
C GLY A 360 7.74 -3.45 4.98
N ARG A 361 6.64 -3.16 5.68
CA ARG A 361 5.54 -4.13 5.91
C ARG A 361 4.64 -4.24 4.69
N THR A 362 3.91 -5.34 4.57
CA THR A 362 3.01 -5.60 3.44
C THR A 362 1.56 -5.57 3.88
N VAL A 363 0.72 -4.82 3.17
CA VAL A 363 -0.74 -4.86 3.31
C VAL A 363 -1.30 -5.75 2.21
N ILE A 364 -2.22 -6.65 2.55
CA ILE A 364 -3.01 -7.41 1.57
C ILE A 364 -4.49 -7.18 1.90
N ALA A 365 -5.26 -6.75 0.91
CA ALA A 365 -6.71 -6.56 1.00
C ALA A 365 -7.43 -7.39 -0.07
N TRP A 366 -8.68 -7.75 0.19
CA TRP A 366 -9.52 -8.50 -0.73
C TRP A 366 -11.00 -8.23 -0.44
N SER A 367 -11.87 -8.60 -1.37
CA SER A 367 -13.32 -8.57 -1.17
C SER A 367 -13.77 -9.89 -0.52
N ASP A 368 -14.43 -9.80 0.62
CA ASP A 368 -14.79 -10.89 1.52
C ASP A 368 -16.30 -11.09 1.55
N GLY A 369 -16.76 -12.20 0.97
CA GLY A 369 -18.16 -12.63 0.93
C GLY A 369 -18.55 -13.59 2.05
N SER A 370 -17.75 -13.75 3.10
CA SER A 370 -18.02 -14.73 4.16
C SER A 370 -19.12 -14.31 5.15
N HIS A 371 -19.52 -13.04 5.15
CA HIS A 371 -20.53 -12.46 6.05
C HIS A 371 -20.17 -12.60 7.56
N GLN A 372 -18.97 -13.11 7.90
CA GLN A 372 -18.49 -13.25 9.29
C GLN A 372 -18.15 -11.91 9.94
N ASN A 373 -18.25 -10.84 9.15
CA ASN A 373 -17.81 -9.49 9.43
C ASN A 373 -18.93 -8.55 9.91
N GLY A 374 -20.13 -9.11 10.11
CA GLY A 374 -21.32 -8.35 10.52
C GLY A 374 -22.14 -7.78 9.36
N ASP A 375 -21.68 -7.93 8.11
CA ASP A 375 -22.48 -7.72 6.90
C ASP A 375 -23.45 -8.90 6.74
N PRO A 376 -24.77 -8.68 6.82
CA PRO A 376 -25.73 -9.76 6.69
C PRO A 376 -25.96 -10.23 5.23
N ASP A 377 -25.60 -9.42 4.22
CA ASP A 377 -26.20 -9.56 2.89
C ASP A 377 -25.19 -9.67 1.72
N TYR A 378 -23.97 -9.10 1.78
CA TYR A 378 -23.02 -9.06 0.63
C TYR A 378 -21.50 -9.01 0.98
N ASN A 379 -20.63 -8.78 -0.02
CA ASN A 379 -19.17 -8.72 0.16
C ASN A 379 -18.73 -7.40 0.82
N GLY A 380 -17.81 -7.49 1.80
CA GLY A 380 -17.09 -6.35 2.38
C GLY A 380 -15.62 -6.29 1.95
N ILE A 381 -14.91 -5.20 2.28
CA ILE A 381 -13.46 -5.10 2.03
C ILE A 381 -12.70 -5.36 3.33
N THR A 382 -11.87 -6.41 3.32
CA THR A 382 -11.07 -6.87 4.46
C THR A 382 -9.60 -6.85 4.08
N GLY A 383 -8.72 -6.69 5.08
CA GLY A 383 -7.29 -6.86 4.86
C GLY A 383 -6.49 -7.21 6.12
N ARG A 384 -5.20 -7.43 5.91
CA ARG A 384 -4.21 -7.77 6.94
C ARG A 384 -2.86 -7.14 6.64
N ILE A 385 -2.07 -6.95 7.70
CA ILE A 385 -0.69 -6.48 7.60
C ILE A 385 0.26 -7.62 7.97
N PHE A 386 1.25 -7.85 7.11
CA PHE A 386 2.30 -8.84 7.26
C PHE A 386 3.64 -8.15 7.43
N ASP A 387 4.47 -8.65 8.35
CA ASP A 387 5.83 -8.17 8.53
C ASP A 387 6.84 -9.25 8.13
N TYR A 388 7.50 -9.02 6.99
CA TYR A 388 8.54 -9.87 6.45
C TYR A 388 9.96 -9.37 6.76
N ARG A 389 10.09 -8.28 7.52
CA ARG A 389 11.38 -7.65 7.81
C ARG A 389 12.18 -8.54 8.76
N THR A 390 13.48 -8.62 8.50
CA THR A 390 14.41 -9.51 9.23
C THR A 390 15.65 -8.77 9.74
N LYS A 391 15.62 -7.45 9.65
CA LYS A 391 16.69 -6.53 10.00
C LYS A 391 16.09 -5.20 10.41
N ALA A 392 16.90 -4.38 11.06
CA ALA A 392 16.54 -3.01 11.39
C ALA A 392 16.21 -2.17 10.15
N VAL A 393 15.35 -1.19 10.35
CA VAL A 393 14.95 -0.17 9.38
C VAL A 393 15.52 1.19 9.75
N ASP A 394 15.80 1.98 8.72
CA ASP A 394 16.15 3.40 8.83
C ASP A 394 15.16 4.18 7.98
N VAL A 395 14.19 4.80 8.63
CA VAL A 395 13.04 5.43 7.99
C VAL A 395 13.08 6.92 8.25
N THR A 396 13.05 7.70 7.17
CA THR A 396 12.88 9.15 7.22
C THR A 396 11.54 9.52 6.60
N GLY A 397 10.73 10.24 7.37
CA GLY A 397 9.42 10.70 7.02
C GLY A 397 9.38 11.89 6.06
N THR A 398 8.23 12.53 6.02
CA THR A 398 7.92 13.66 5.15
C THR A 398 8.02 14.98 5.91
N ARG A 399 7.29 16.02 5.50
CA ARG A 399 7.14 17.26 6.31
C ARG A 399 5.72 17.41 6.84
N GLY A 400 4.90 16.38 6.64
CA GLY A 400 3.54 16.29 7.17
C GLY A 400 3.47 15.14 8.17
N ALA A 401 2.27 14.89 8.71
CA ALA A 401 2.06 13.82 9.67
C ALA A 401 2.36 12.44 9.07
N ASP A 402 3.32 11.74 9.67
CA ASP A 402 3.75 10.40 9.31
C ASP A 402 3.33 9.35 10.33
N SER A 403 3.33 8.09 9.91
CA SER A 403 3.06 6.93 10.76
C SER A 403 4.04 5.83 10.40
N PHE A 404 4.90 5.41 11.34
CA PHE A 404 5.89 4.37 11.10
C PHE A 404 5.98 3.39 12.25
N LEU A 405 6.17 2.11 11.92
CA LEU A 405 6.46 1.06 12.87
C LEU A 405 7.83 0.46 12.57
N GLY A 406 8.71 0.44 13.58
CA GLY A 406 9.95 -0.30 13.56
C GLY A 406 9.72 -1.81 13.65
N THR A 407 10.73 -2.54 14.08
CA THR A 407 10.89 -3.98 13.94
C THR A 407 11.19 -4.61 15.30
N ASP A 408 11.82 -5.78 15.33
CA ASP A 408 12.37 -6.40 16.54
C ASP A 408 13.86 -6.06 16.76
N TRP A 409 14.44 -5.23 15.89
CA TRP A 409 15.86 -4.85 15.88
C TRP A 409 16.05 -3.37 16.18
N LYS A 410 17.31 -2.95 16.28
CA LYS A 410 17.70 -1.57 16.59
C LYS A 410 17.38 -0.61 15.43
N ASP A 411 16.24 0.07 15.49
CA ASP A 411 15.72 0.91 14.42
C ASP A 411 16.10 2.39 14.55
N SER A 412 15.95 3.12 13.45
CA SER A 412 16.10 4.57 13.35
C SER A 412 14.87 5.14 12.65
N LEU A 413 14.04 5.89 13.38
CA LEU A 413 12.81 6.48 12.89
C LEU A 413 12.88 8.01 13.05
N MET A 414 12.73 8.73 11.94
CA MET A 414 12.77 10.20 11.90
C MET A 414 11.54 10.77 11.21
N GLY A 415 10.64 11.45 11.94
CA GLY A 415 9.42 12.08 11.38
C GLY A 415 9.67 13.40 10.65
N LEU A 416 10.75 14.11 10.99
CA LEU A 416 11.14 15.44 10.51
C LEU A 416 10.19 16.56 10.95
N GLY A 417 8.94 16.56 10.51
CA GLY A 417 7.94 17.47 11.04
C GLY A 417 6.56 17.18 10.50
N GLY A 418 5.54 17.60 11.23
CA GLY A 418 4.25 16.92 11.15
C GLY A 418 3.77 16.68 12.58
N GLY A 419 2.67 15.97 12.76
CA GLY A 419 2.37 15.36 14.06
C GLY A 419 2.50 13.86 13.85
N ASP A 420 3.67 13.32 14.18
CA ASP A 420 4.09 12.00 13.71
C ASP A 420 3.75 10.91 14.73
N ASP A 421 3.35 9.73 14.27
CA ASP A 421 3.04 8.54 15.08
C ASP A 421 4.14 7.50 14.86
N LEU A 422 5.16 7.49 15.73
CA LEU A 422 6.36 6.67 15.59
C LEU A 422 6.44 5.62 16.70
N SER A 423 6.57 4.36 16.30
CA SER A 423 6.71 3.23 17.24
C SER A 423 7.96 2.42 16.93
N GLY A 424 8.90 2.31 17.88
CA GLY A 424 10.16 1.57 17.72
C GLY A 424 9.97 0.06 17.60
N GLY A 425 9.06 -0.52 18.39
CA GLY A 425 8.78 -1.95 18.36
C GLY A 425 9.53 -2.69 19.45
N ARG A 426 10.34 -3.69 19.13
CA ARG A 426 11.34 -4.22 20.07
C ARG A 426 12.70 -3.81 19.54
N GLY A 427 13.68 -3.61 20.40
CA GLY A 427 14.98 -3.22 19.90
C GLY A 427 15.69 -2.31 20.87
N GLY A 428 16.31 -1.27 20.35
CA GLY A 428 16.98 -0.27 21.16
C GLY A 428 17.00 1.00 20.35
N ASP A 429 15.82 1.53 20.15
CA ASP A 429 15.48 2.25 18.94
C ASP A 429 15.78 3.73 19.07
N ARG A 430 15.96 4.41 17.94
CA ARG A 430 16.23 5.85 17.90
C ARG A 430 15.03 6.55 17.31
N LEU A 431 14.31 7.31 18.14
CA LEU A 431 13.11 8.03 17.73
C LEU A 431 13.39 9.53 17.71
N ILE A 432 13.22 10.14 16.54
CA ILE A 432 13.30 11.58 16.31
C ILE A 432 11.95 12.02 15.72
N GLY A 433 11.04 12.50 16.54
CA GLY A 433 9.77 13.06 16.05
C GLY A 433 10.03 14.24 15.11
N GLY A 434 10.74 15.25 15.63
CA GLY A 434 11.08 16.43 14.86
C GLY A 434 10.08 17.54 15.16
N LYS A 435 9.76 18.38 14.18
CA LYS A 435 8.88 19.53 14.43
C LYS A 435 7.42 19.13 14.44
N GLY A 436 6.80 19.27 15.60
CA GLY A 436 5.37 19.33 15.75
C GLY A 436 4.99 18.74 17.09
N ALA A 437 3.84 18.09 17.16
CA ALA A 437 3.44 17.40 18.37
C ALA A 437 3.35 15.91 18.01
N ASP A 438 4.39 15.18 18.38
CA ASP A 438 4.60 13.80 17.95
C ASP A 438 4.15 12.81 19.02
N LEU A 439 3.67 11.65 18.61
CA LEU A 439 3.35 10.51 19.45
C LEU A 439 4.47 9.47 19.28
N LEU A 440 5.29 9.31 20.32
CA LEU A 440 6.48 8.46 20.26
C LEU A 440 6.34 7.29 21.25
N THR A 441 6.45 6.07 20.74
CA THR A 441 6.42 4.82 21.51
C THR A 441 7.76 4.11 21.31
N GLY A 442 8.55 3.93 22.38
CA GLY A 442 9.82 3.22 22.28
C GLY A 442 9.59 1.74 22.06
N GLY A 443 8.72 1.15 22.88
CA GLY A 443 8.42 -0.26 22.88
C GLY A 443 9.35 -1.03 23.82
N ALA A 444 9.77 -2.23 23.42
CA ALA A 444 10.56 -3.10 24.26
C ALA A 444 12.06 -2.95 23.99
N GLY A 445 12.81 -2.49 24.99
CA GLY A 445 14.26 -2.42 24.93
C GLY A 445 14.75 -1.07 25.39
N ARG A 446 15.99 -0.68 25.03
CA ARG A 446 16.60 0.59 25.47
C ARG A 446 16.49 1.61 24.36
N ASP A 447 15.49 2.47 24.45
CA ASP A 447 15.15 3.40 23.38
C ASP A 447 15.67 4.82 23.67
N ASP A 448 16.17 5.48 22.63
CA ASP A 448 16.65 6.86 22.64
C ASP A 448 15.56 7.78 22.04
N PHE A 449 14.95 8.65 22.87
CA PHE A 449 14.09 9.75 22.41
C PHE A 449 14.96 11.00 22.20
N ILE A 450 15.18 11.40 20.95
CA ILE A 450 16.25 12.34 20.58
C ILE A 450 15.70 13.70 20.17
N TYR A 451 16.23 14.75 20.80
CA TYR A 451 15.82 16.14 20.55
C TYR A 451 17.02 17.01 20.15
N ALA A 452 16.94 17.62 18.97
CA ALA A 452 17.98 18.53 18.48
C ALA A 452 17.68 20.00 18.81
N SER A 453 16.42 20.37 18.99
CA SER A 453 15.99 21.74 19.28
C SER A 453 14.77 21.80 20.19
N ALA A 454 14.54 22.95 20.84
CA ALA A 454 13.38 23.18 21.68
C ALA A 454 12.04 23.07 20.93
N LYS A 455 12.08 23.27 19.59
CA LYS A 455 10.90 23.10 18.73
C LYS A 455 10.56 21.63 18.53
N ASP A 456 11.57 20.75 18.63
CA ASP A 456 11.41 19.34 18.36
C ASP A 456 10.74 18.62 19.54
N ALA A 457 10.78 19.21 20.73
CA ALA A 457 10.18 18.63 21.94
C ALA A 457 8.78 19.19 22.23
N LYS A 458 8.25 20.08 21.39
CA LYS A 458 7.16 20.96 21.79
C LYS A 458 5.80 20.31 21.55
N GLY A 459 5.28 19.68 22.60
CA GLY A 459 3.94 19.09 22.59
C GLY A 459 3.93 17.58 22.38
N ASP A 460 5.12 16.98 22.27
CA ASP A 460 5.28 15.55 22.10
C ASP A 460 4.72 14.75 23.27
N LEU A 461 4.28 13.55 22.94
CA LEU A 461 3.71 12.55 23.82
C LEU A 461 4.59 11.30 23.76
N ILE A 462 5.33 11.04 24.83
CA ILE A 462 6.06 9.78 25.01
C ILE A 462 5.14 8.77 25.68
N VAL A 463 4.78 7.71 24.98
CA VAL A 463 3.69 6.81 25.39
C VAL A 463 4.10 5.90 26.54
N ASP A 464 5.27 5.27 26.44
CA ASP A 464 5.61 4.08 27.22
C ASP A 464 6.99 4.11 27.91
N PHE A 465 7.59 5.29 28.08
CA PHE A 465 8.92 5.49 28.69
C PHE A 465 9.21 4.56 29.89
N GLN A 466 10.34 3.87 29.85
CA GLN A 466 10.81 2.89 30.82
C GLN A 466 12.03 3.41 31.60
N PRO A 467 11.86 3.87 32.86
CA PRO A 467 12.96 4.46 33.63
C PRO A 467 14.12 3.49 33.87
N GLY A 468 15.34 4.02 33.74
CA GLY A 468 16.59 3.27 33.85
C GLY A 468 16.89 2.36 32.67
N LEU A 469 16.02 2.33 31.66
CA LEU A 469 16.21 1.61 30.40
C LEU A 469 16.26 2.60 29.24
N ASP A 470 15.21 3.40 29.06
CA ASP A 470 15.12 4.40 28.00
C ASP A 470 15.84 5.70 28.38
N ASP A 471 16.24 6.46 27.36
CA ASP A 471 16.92 7.73 27.54
C ASP A 471 16.26 8.87 26.76
N PHE A 472 16.25 10.05 27.38
CA PHE A 472 16.10 11.31 26.66
C PHE A 472 17.49 11.78 26.19
N ASP A 473 17.73 11.74 24.88
CA ASP A 473 18.95 12.30 24.29
C ASP A 473 18.81 13.81 24.07
N LEU A 474 19.34 14.59 25.01
CA LEU A 474 19.29 16.04 25.02
C LEU A 474 20.64 16.69 24.69
N ARG A 475 21.65 15.90 24.29
CA ARG A 475 23.02 16.39 24.04
C ARG A 475 23.10 17.51 23.01
N SER A 476 22.21 17.48 22.02
CA SER A 476 22.12 18.52 20.97
C SER A 476 21.29 19.72 21.42
N LEU A 477 20.18 19.50 22.12
CA LEU A 477 19.28 20.54 22.61
C LEU A 477 19.89 21.35 23.76
N MET A 478 20.48 20.69 24.75
CA MET A 478 20.95 21.29 26.01
C MET A 478 22.28 20.64 26.46
N PRO A 479 23.39 20.90 25.76
CA PRO A 479 24.69 20.33 26.12
C PRO A 479 25.11 20.71 27.54
N GLY A 480 25.41 19.71 28.37
CA GLY A 480 25.78 19.91 29.77
C GLY A 480 24.64 20.33 30.71
N GLY A 481 23.39 20.07 30.32
CA GLY A 481 22.20 20.30 31.16
C GLY A 481 22.17 19.48 32.45
N ALA A 482 21.16 19.76 33.29
CA ALA A 482 21.00 19.14 34.59
C ALA A 482 19.54 18.86 34.94
N PHE A 483 19.24 17.60 35.30
CA PHE A 483 17.93 17.23 35.82
C PHE A 483 17.77 17.62 37.30
N ILE A 484 16.81 18.51 37.60
CA ILE A 484 16.57 19.05 38.95
C ILE A 484 15.37 18.42 39.67
N GLY A 485 14.78 17.36 39.09
CA GLY A 485 13.58 16.70 39.61
C GLY A 485 12.33 17.60 39.49
N ALA A 486 11.52 17.67 40.55
CA ALA A 486 10.28 18.46 40.54
C ALA A 486 10.46 19.94 40.92
N LYS A 487 11.68 20.37 41.25
CA LYS A 487 11.98 21.74 41.68
C LYS A 487 11.56 22.76 40.62
N VAL A 488 11.18 23.96 41.06
CA VAL A 488 10.97 25.10 40.16
C VAL A 488 12.34 25.55 39.63
N PHE A 489 12.38 26.04 38.39
CA PHE A 489 13.63 26.54 37.79
C PHE A 489 14.29 27.61 38.64
N GLY A 490 15.61 27.47 38.82
CA GLY A 490 16.48 28.32 39.60
C GLY A 490 17.05 29.52 38.83
N LYS A 491 16.65 29.71 37.57
CA LYS A 491 17.25 30.67 36.62
C LYS A 491 18.69 30.30 36.25
N THR A 492 18.93 29.00 36.08
CA THR A 492 20.18 28.46 35.54
C THR A 492 19.89 27.87 34.17
N ALA A 493 20.66 28.26 33.16
CA ALA A 493 20.55 27.65 31.84
C ALA A 493 20.85 26.14 31.93
N GLY A 494 20.11 25.34 31.16
CA GLY A 494 20.32 23.90 31.13
C GLY A 494 19.49 23.10 32.13
N GLU A 495 18.60 23.71 32.92
CA GLU A 495 17.80 22.99 33.91
C GLU A 495 16.64 22.23 33.25
N VAL A 496 16.48 20.95 33.61
CA VAL A 496 15.37 20.09 33.20
C VAL A 496 14.58 19.66 34.43
N ARG A 497 13.26 19.82 34.41
CA ARG A 497 12.36 19.45 35.51
C ARG A 497 11.21 18.57 35.03
N TYR A 498 10.70 17.74 35.93
CA TYR A 498 9.60 16.83 35.66
C TYR A 498 8.51 16.89 36.73
N VAL A 499 7.26 17.05 36.31
CA VAL A 499 6.07 17.06 37.18
C VAL A 499 5.26 15.79 36.94
N LYS A 500 5.58 14.74 37.72
CA LYS A 500 4.99 13.39 37.59
C LYS A 500 3.46 13.36 37.60
N ALA A 501 2.80 14.21 38.39
CA ALA A 501 1.33 14.23 38.46
C ALA A 501 0.69 14.49 37.09
N THR A 502 1.34 15.33 36.28
CA THR A 502 0.91 15.72 34.93
C THR A 502 1.65 14.96 33.82
N GLY A 503 2.78 14.31 34.10
CA GLY A 503 3.66 13.74 33.08
C GLY A 503 4.52 14.79 32.35
N LEU A 504 4.42 16.06 32.72
CA LEU A 504 5.06 17.17 32.02
C LEU A 504 6.57 17.22 32.33
N LEU A 505 7.39 17.05 31.29
CA LEU A 505 8.84 17.29 31.30
C LEU A 505 9.10 18.65 30.64
N GLN A 506 9.96 19.47 31.24
CA GLN A 506 10.22 20.83 30.79
C GLN A 506 11.70 21.17 30.92
N GLY A 507 12.23 21.96 29.99
CA GLY A 507 13.60 22.49 30.08
C GLY A 507 13.66 24.00 29.96
N ASP A 508 14.52 24.62 30.77
CA ASP A 508 14.95 26.02 30.70
C ASP A 508 16.32 26.05 30.01
N VAL A 509 16.32 26.36 28.72
CA VAL A 509 17.52 26.39 27.88
C VAL A 509 18.31 27.68 28.15
N ASN A 510 17.61 28.80 28.34
CA ASN A 510 18.21 30.13 28.35
C ASN A 510 18.52 30.68 29.77
N GLY A 511 17.99 30.04 30.82
CA GLY A 511 18.19 30.39 32.22
C GLY A 511 17.31 31.51 32.75
N ASP A 512 16.20 31.87 32.09
CA ASP A 512 15.29 32.92 32.53
C ASP A 512 14.33 32.47 33.65
N GLY A 513 14.35 31.18 34.00
CA GLY A 513 13.46 30.56 34.98
C GLY A 513 12.12 30.14 34.41
N ARG A 514 11.98 30.07 33.08
CA ARG A 514 10.77 29.61 32.37
C ARG A 514 11.12 28.43 31.47
N ALA A 515 10.11 27.62 31.18
CA ALA A 515 10.28 26.53 30.23
C ALA A 515 10.39 27.09 28.80
N ASP A 516 11.43 26.71 28.08
CA ASP A 516 11.61 26.97 26.64
C ASP A 516 10.97 25.87 25.79
N TRP A 517 10.86 24.65 26.33
CA TRP A 517 10.19 23.51 25.72
C TRP A 517 9.49 22.64 26.76
N SER A 518 8.54 21.85 26.29
CA SER A 518 7.86 20.87 27.13
C SER A 518 7.25 19.74 26.30
N LEU A 519 7.39 18.51 26.82
CA LEU A 519 6.74 17.30 26.34
C LEU A 519 6.01 16.61 27.48
N THR A 520 5.18 15.62 27.15
CA THR A 520 4.42 14.83 28.12
C THR A 520 4.80 13.36 28.04
N ILE A 521 5.10 12.78 29.20
CA ILE A 521 5.25 11.33 29.38
C ILE A 521 3.92 10.76 29.83
N VAL A 522 3.23 10.05 28.94
CA VAL A 522 1.84 9.63 29.09
C VAL A 522 1.67 8.63 30.23
N ASN A 523 2.57 7.64 30.34
CA ASN A 523 2.54 6.65 31.41
C ASN A 523 3.01 7.20 32.78
N LYS A 524 3.43 8.47 32.85
CA LYS A 524 3.87 9.17 34.06
C LYS A 524 4.97 8.42 34.82
N ALA A 525 5.91 7.84 34.09
CA ALA A 525 7.05 7.12 34.64
C ALA A 525 7.85 7.95 35.66
N ALA A 526 8.55 7.29 36.59
CA ALA A 526 9.34 7.95 37.62
C ALA A 526 10.78 8.19 37.16
N LEU A 527 11.09 9.44 36.77
CA LEU A 527 12.40 9.77 36.21
C LEU A 527 13.49 9.97 37.26
N SER A 528 14.72 9.67 36.86
CA SER A 528 15.97 9.89 37.57
C SER A 528 16.99 10.60 36.66
N VAL A 529 18.13 11.01 37.21
CA VAL A 529 19.22 11.61 36.40
C VAL A 529 19.82 10.63 35.38
N ALA A 530 19.66 9.32 35.58
CA ALA A 530 20.20 8.30 34.69
C ALA A 530 19.44 8.20 33.36
N ASP A 531 18.24 8.77 33.28
CA ASP A 531 17.34 8.72 32.12
C ASP A 531 17.64 9.84 31.10
N PHE A 532 18.68 10.64 31.31
CA PHE A 532 19.00 11.82 30.51
C PHE A 532 20.45 11.80 30.04
N MET A 533 20.64 12.05 28.75
CA MET A 533 21.96 12.29 28.16
C MET A 533 22.12 13.79 27.85
N PHE A 534 23.13 14.43 28.45
CA PHE A 534 23.45 15.85 28.31
C PHE A 534 24.81 16.10 27.67
#